data_AF-A0A7Y4K2A9-F1
#
_entry.id   AF-A0A7Y4K2A9-F1
#
_cell.length_a   1.000
_cell.length_b   1.000
_cell.length_c   1.000
_cell.angle_alpha   90.00
_cell.angle_beta   90.00
_cell.angle_gamma   90.00
#
_symmetry.space_group_name_H-M   'P 1'
#
loop_
_entity.id
_entity.type
_entity.pdbx_description
1 polymer ?
#
loop_
_entity_poly.entity_id
_entity_poly.type
_entity_poly.pdbx_seq_one_letter_code
_entity_poly.pdbx_strand_id
1 'polypeptide(L)'
;PYTIVKKTFTDTEGKKVTLNVGVTGIVPPQILNWDKAYLEGKVIVRDAVEAVRDIIPTMRENGADIVLVLSHSGIGDDQYEVGEENVGYQIASLSGVDAVITGHSHAEFPGTAEKPSFYAKYSGVDDTNG
;
A
#
# COMPACT_ATOMS: atom_id res chain seq x y z
N PRO A 1 10.84 7.65 -7.02
CA PRO A 1 9.54 6.95 -6.83
C PRO A 1 9.49 6.15 -5.52
N TYR A 2 10.62 5.66 -5.03
CA TYR A 2 10.74 4.98 -3.73
C TYR A 2 12.03 5.40 -3.01
N THR A 3 12.20 4.95 -1.77
CA THR A 3 13.46 4.98 -1.01
C THR A 3 13.75 3.59 -0.44
N ILE A 4 15.03 3.26 -0.21
CA ILE A 4 15.42 2.04 0.50
C ILE A 4 16.17 2.45 1.77
N VAL A 5 15.62 2.09 2.91
CA VAL A 5 16.15 2.44 4.23
C VAL A 5 16.78 1.21 4.86
N LYS A 6 18.10 1.25 5.06
CA LYS A 6 18.84 0.20 5.79
C LYS A 6 18.61 0.34 7.29
N LYS A 7 18.17 -0.73 7.95
CA LYS A 7 17.92 -0.77 9.41
C LYS A 7 18.44 -2.06 10.01
N THR A 8 19.09 -1.95 11.17
CA THR A 8 19.57 -3.09 11.94
C THR A 8 18.62 -3.37 13.09
N PHE A 9 18.14 -4.61 13.17
CA PHE A 9 17.27 -5.15 14.19
C PHE A 9 18.02 -6.19 15.04
N THR A 10 17.44 -6.55 16.17
CA THR A 10 17.85 -7.72 16.97
C THR A 10 16.77 -8.78 16.79
N ASP A 11 17.14 -9.98 16.37
CA ASP A 11 16.20 -11.10 16.24
C ASP A 11 15.88 -11.76 17.59
N THR A 12 15.05 -12.81 17.57
CA THR A 12 14.60 -13.54 18.76
C THR A 12 15.72 -14.31 19.48
N GLU A 13 16.87 -14.51 18.83
CA GLU A 13 18.05 -15.17 19.39
C GLU A 13 19.12 -14.17 19.85
N GLY A 14 18.84 -12.86 19.74
CA GLY A 14 19.76 -11.79 20.15
C GLY A 14 20.77 -11.40 19.07
N LYS A 15 20.70 -11.97 17.85
CA LYS A 15 21.62 -11.66 16.77
C LYS A 15 21.20 -10.40 16.03
N LYS A 16 22.19 -9.61 15.59
CA LYS A 16 21.97 -8.41 14.77
C LYS A 16 21.68 -8.81 13.33
N VAL A 17 20.53 -8.38 12.82
CA VAL A 17 20.08 -8.59 11.44
C VAL A 17 19.90 -7.23 10.79
N THR A 18 20.44 -7.03 9.59
CA THR A 18 20.25 -5.78 8.85
C THR A 18 19.37 -6.03 7.65
N LEU A 19 18.30 -5.24 7.54
CA LEU A 19 17.32 -5.31 6.45
C LEU A 19 17.25 -3.96 5.72
N ASN A 20 17.04 -4.03 4.42
CA ASN A 20 16.77 -2.92 3.53
C ASN A 20 15.25 -2.82 3.33
N VAL A 21 14.63 -1.80 3.92
CA VAL A 21 13.19 -1.55 3.81
C VAL A 21 12.94 -0.60 2.64
N GLY A 22 12.44 -1.13 1.52
CA GLY A 22 11.96 -0.37 0.38
C GLY A 22 10.59 0.23 0.66
N VAL A 23 10.46 1.54 0.49
CA VAL A 23 9.22 2.29 0.75
C VAL A 23 8.83 3.06 -0.49
N THR A 24 7.62 2.81 -0.99
CA THR A 24 6.98 3.57 -2.06
C THR A 24 5.64 4.14 -1.57
N GLY A 25 5.03 5.06 -2.32
CA GLY A 25 3.73 5.61 -1.96
C GLY A 25 2.87 5.96 -3.16
N ILE A 26 1.56 6.00 -2.93
CA ILE A 26 0.56 6.39 -3.92
C ILE A 26 -0.42 7.41 -3.34
N VAL A 27 -1.11 8.10 -4.25
CA VAL A 27 -2.26 8.97 -3.99
C VAL A 27 -3.35 8.63 -5.01
N PRO A 28 -4.63 8.93 -4.74
CA PRO A 28 -5.71 8.56 -5.64
C PRO A 28 -5.63 9.37 -6.95
N PRO A 29 -5.89 8.78 -8.12
CA PRO A 29 -5.95 9.50 -9.41
C PRO A 29 -6.92 10.70 -9.40
N GLN A 30 -7.93 10.66 -8.53
CA GLN A 30 -8.96 11.66 -8.36
C GLN A 30 -8.44 13.03 -7.93
N ILE A 31 -7.19 13.16 -7.49
CA ILE A 31 -6.57 14.50 -7.28
C ILE A 31 -6.63 15.36 -8.53
N LEU A 32 -6.64 14.76 -9.74
CA LEU A 32 -6.81 15.50 -10.99
C LEU A 32 -8.19 16.18 -11.12
N ASN A 33 -9.19 15.69 -10.39
CA ASN A 33 -10.51 16.30 -10.27
C ASN A 33 -10.57 17.26 -9.08
N TRP A 34 -10.11 16.81 -7.89
CA TRP A 34 -10.20 17.60 -6.65
C TRP A 34 -9.36 18.88 -6.71
N ASP A 35 -8.14 18.79 -7.23
CA ASP A 35 -7.17 19.88 -7.34
C ASP A 35 -6.97 20.32 -8.80
N LYS A 36 -7.98 20.14 -9.65
CA LYS A 36 -7.93 20.43 -11.09
C LYS A 36 -7.31 21.78 -11.41
N ALA A 37 -7.72 22.84 -10.70
CA ALA A 37 -7.22 24.20 -10.92
C ALA A 37 -5.69 24.32 -10.73
N TYR A 38 -5.10 23.47 -9.90
CA TYR A 38 -3.67 23.45 -9.63
C TYR A 38 -2.91 22.47 -10.51
N LEU A 39 -3.55 21.38 -10.94
CA LEU A 39 -2.87 20.23 -11.56
C LEU A 39 -3.11 20.08 -13.06
N GLU A 40 -4.21 20.63 -13.60
CA GLU A 40 -4.58 20.48 -15.02
C GLU A 40 -3.43 20.96 -15.94
N GLY A 41 -3.04 20.09 -16.88
CA GLY A 41 -1.95 20.34 -17.81
C GLY A 41 -0.54 20.31 -17.22
N LYS A 42 -0.37 20.06 -15.91
CA LYS A 42 0.94 20.07 -15.23
C LYS A 42 1.43 18.68 -14.85
N VAL A 43 0.51 17.78 -14.47
CA VAL A 43 0.84 16.43 -14.04
C VAL A 43 -0.10 15.42 -14.68
N ILE A 44 0.38 14.19 -14.77
CA ILE A 44 -0.46 13.01 -14.96
C ILE A 44 -0.39 12.17 -13.70
N VAL A 45 -1.48 11.48 -13.38
CA VAL A 45 -1.52 10.53 -12.28
C VAL A 45 -1.87 9.17 -12.88
N ARG A 46 -0.99 8.20 -12.65
CA ARG A 46 -1.17 6.83 -13.12
C ARG A 46 -2.15 6.09 -12.21
N ASP A 47 -2.71 5.00 -12.71
CA ASP A 47 -3.35 4.00 -11.85
C ASP A 47 -2.39 3.54 -10.74
N ALA A 48 -2.89 3.52 -9.51
CA ALA A 48 -2.07 3.25 -8.34
C ALA A 48 -1.59 1.78 -8.27
N VAL A 49 -2.46 0.83 -8.63
CA VAL A 49 -2.13 -0.61 -8.60
C VAL A 49 -1.08 -0.92 -9.66
N GLU A 50 -1.24 -0.41 -10.88
CA GLU A 50 -0.26 -0.58 -11.95
C GLU A 50 1.08 0.07 -11.60
N ALA A 51 1.07 1.28 -11.06
CA ALA A 51 2.29 1.98 -10.67
C ALA A 51 3.07 1.23 -9.58
N VAL A 52 2.37 0.64 -8.61
CA VAL A 52 3.01 -0.19 -7.56
C VAL A 52 3.51 -1.50 -8.14
N ARG A 53 2.71 -2.20 -8.96
CA ARG A 53 3.10 -3.45 -9.61
C ARG A 53 4.39 -3.30 -10.41
N ASP A 54 4.55 -2.20 -11.13
CA ASP A 54 5.74 -1.93 -11.94
C ASP A 54 6.99 -1.61 -11.11
N ILE A 55 6.82 -0.96 -9.94
CA ILE A 55 7.97 -0.54 -9.13
C ILE A 55 8.51 -1.64 -8.22
N ILE A 56 7.68 -2.62 -7.83
CA ILE A 56 8.09 -3.73 -6.95
C ILE A 56 9.35 -4.44 -7.46
N PRO A 57 9.44 -4.94 -8.72
CA PRO A 57 10.64 -5.60 -9.22
C PRO A 57 11.87 -4.71 -9.14
N THR A 58 11.72 -3.43 -9.49
CA THR A 58 12.82 -2.45 -9.43
C THR A 58 13.32 -2.28 -7.99
N MET A 59 12.43 -2.19 -6.98
CA MET A 59 12.87 -2.07 -5.58
C MET A 59 13.60 -3.34 -5.12
N ARG A 60 13.10 -4.52 -5.49
CA ARG A 60 13.72 -5.82 -5.16
C ARG A 60 15.10 -5.95 -5.81
N GLU A 61 15.23 -5.62 -7.08
CA GLU A 61 16.53 -5.60 -7.80
C GLU A 61 17.54 -4.65 -7.15
N ASN A 62 17.07 -3.52 -6.60
CA ASN A 62 17.89 -2.58 -5.85
C ASN A 62 18.14 -2.98 -4.38
N GLY A 63 17.79 -4.21 -4.00
CA GLY A 63 18.14 -4.82 -2.73
C GLY A 63 17.13 -4.60 -1.60
N ALA A 64 15.88 -4.29 -1.90
CA ALA A 64 14.82 -4.24 -0.89
C ALA A 64 14.48 -5.66 -0.38
N ASP A 65 14.76 -5.90 0.90
CA ASP A 65 14.37 -7.13 1.62
C ASP A 65 12.88 -7.08 2.00
N ILE A 66 12.37 -5.87 2.25
CA ILE A 66 10.96 -5.61 2.57
C ILE A 66 10.43 -4.51 1.63
N VAL A 67 9.19 -4.64 1.17
CA VAL A 67 8.44 -3.67 0.38
C VAL A 67 7.23 -3.19 1.19
N LEU A 68 7.30 -1.94 1.63
CA LEU A 68 6.25 -1.22 2.31
C LEU A 68 5.61 -0.21 1.36
N VAL A 69 4.30 -0.27 1.20
CA VAL A 69 3.53 0.70 0.42
C VAL A 69 2.78 1.65 1.35
N LEU A 70 3.06 2.95 1.22
CA LEU A 70 2.29 4.01 1.85
C LEU A 70 1.14 4.41 0.91
N SER A 71 -0.01 3.79 1.13
CA SER A 71 -1.20 3.91 0.29
C SER A 71 -2.15 4.96 0.86
N HIS A 72 -2.08 6.20 0.37
CA HIS A 72 -3.14 7.18 0.66
C HIS A 72 -4.38 6.86 -0.19
N SER A 73 -5.09 5.81 0.19
CA SER A 73 -6.25 5.25 -0.47
C SER A 73 -7.01 4.42 0.56
N GLY A 74 -8.33 4.29 0.45
CA GLY A 74 -9.08 3.35 1.28
C GLY A 74 -8.76 1.90 0.92
N ILE A 75 -9.23 0.96 1.75
CA ILE A 75 -9.09 -0.48 1.47
C ILE A 75 -9.88 -0.88 0.22
N GLY A 76 -11.08 -0.35 0.01
CA GLY A 76 -11.90 -0.68 -1.16
C GLY A 76 -12.67 -1.99 -1.02
N ASP A 77 -13.02 -2.58 -2.15
CA ASP A 77 -13.59 -3.93 -2.26
C ASP A 77 -12.60 -4.91 -2.93
N ASP A 78 -13.05 -6.11 -3.26
CA ASP A 78 -12.22 -7.15 -3.88
C ASP A 78 -12.27 -7.16 -5.41
N GLN A 79 -12.88 -6.15 -6.03
CA GLN A 79 -12.88 -5.94 -7.47
C GLN A 79 -11.84 -4.89 -7.84
N TYR A 80 -11.20 -5.04 -9.00
CA TYR A 80 -10.23 -4.07 -9.47
C TYR A 80 -10.75 -3.35 -10.70
N GLU A 81 -10.80 -2.02 -10.62
CA GLU A 81 -11.08 -1.13 -11.74
C GLU A 81 -9.94 -0.13 -11.94
N VAL A 82 -9.46 -0.03 -13.18
CA VAL A 82 -8.36 0.89 -13.51
C VAL A 82 -8.77 2.33 -13.22
N GLY A 83 -7.99 3.01 -12.39
CA GLY A 83 -8.20 4.40 -11.99
C GLY A 83 -9.09 4.59 -10.77
N GLU A 84 -9.48 3.52 -10.07
CA GLU A 84 -10.32 3.63 -8.88
C GLU A 84 -9.61 4.30 -7.68
N GLU A 85 -10.41 4.82 -6.75
CA GLU A 85 -9.95 5.67 -5.66
C GLU A 85 -9.43 4.88 -4.45
N ASN A 86 -10.03 3.70 -4.19
CA ASN A 86 -9.82 2.90 -2.99
C ASN A 86 -9.26 1.52 -3.36
N VAL A 87 -7.94 1.42 -3.46
CA VAL A 87 -7.20 0.25 -3.96
C VAL A 87 -6.37 -0.49 -2.90
N GLY A 88 -6.63 -0.26 -1.61
CA GLY A 88 -5.81 -0.83 -0.54
C GLY A 88 -5.80 -2.35 -0.53
N TYR A 89 -6.93 -2.99 -0.83
CA TYR A 89 -7.07 -4.44 -0.96
C TYR A 89 -6.23 -4.98 -2.13
N GLN A 90 -6.30 -4.30 -3.28
CA GLN A 90 -5.58 -4.67 -4.51
C GLN A 90 -4.08 -4.54 -4.29
N ILE A 91 -3.62 -3.45 -3.67
CA ILE A 91 -2.21 -3.23 -3.34
C ILE A 91 -1.71 -4.28 -2.35
N ALA A 92 -2.47 -4.61 -1.31
CA ALA A 92 -2.10 -5.66 -0.36
C ALA A 92 -2.05 -7.05 -1.01
N SER A 93 -2.83 -7.26 -2.08
CA SER A 93 -2.86 -8.51 -2.84
C SER A 93 -1.75 -8.63 -3.89
N LEU A 94 -0.95 -7.58 -4.12
CA LEU A 94 0.14 -7.63 -5.09
C LEU A 94 1.29 -8.51 -4.60
N SER A 95 1.73 -9.43 -5.46
CA SER A 95 2.92 -10.24 -5.18
C SER A 95 4.14 -9.35 -4.96
N GLY A 96 4.83 -9.55 -3.84
CA GLY A 96 6.04 -8.83 -3.48
C GLY A 96 5.82 -7.57 -2.64
N VAL A 97 4.58 -7.22 -2.31
CA VAL A 97 4.25 -6.28 -1.22
C VAL A 97 4.26 -7.06 0.10
N ASP A 98 4.98 -6.55 1.10
CA ASP A 98 5.03 -7.18 2.43
C ASP A 98 4.13 -6.47 3.44
N ALA A 99 3.89 -5.16 3.25
CA ALA A 99 3.03 -4.38 4.13
C ALA A 99 2.42 -3.19 3.38
N VAL A 100 1.19 -2.83 3.77
CA VAL A 100 0.48 -1.64 3.30
C VAL A 100 0.06 -0.80 4.49
N ILE A 101 0.45 0.47 4.50
CA ILE A 101 -0.17 1.46 5.38
C ILE A 101 -1.22 2.18 4.53
N THR A 102 -2.48 1.91 4.82
CA THR A 102 -3.64 2.44 4.09
C THR A 102 -4.24 3.65 4.81
N GLY A 103 -5.22 4.33 4.22
CA GLY A 103 -5.82 5.54 4.79
C GLY A 103 -7.03 6.04 4.01
N HIS A 104 -7.15 7.37 3.86
CA HIS A 104 -8.13 8.08 3.02
C HIS A 104 -9.61 7.91 3.39
N SER A 105 -10.11 6.69 3.59
CA SER A 105 -11.51 6.40 3.93
C SER A 105 -11.92 6.81 5.34
N HIS A 106 -10.94 7.13 6.21
CA HIS A 106 -11.14 7.38 7.64
C HIS A 106 -11.86 6.23 8.38
N ALA A 107 -11.80 5.02 7.82
CA ALA A 107 -12.37 3.82 8.42
C ALA A 107 -11.36 3.18 9.39
N GLU A 108 -11.90 2.45 10.38
CA GLU A 108 -11.11 1.62 11.29
C GLU A 108 -10.88 0.23 10.67
N PHE A 109 -9.63 -0.25 10.72
CA PHE A 109 -9.22 -1.60 10.37
C PHE A 109 -7.92 -1.94 11.12
N PRO A 110 -7.72 -3.19 11.58
CA PRO A 110 -8.66 -4.31 11.60
C PRO A 110 -9.84 -4.09 12.56
N GLY A 111 -10.88 -4.94 12.45
CA GLY A 111 -11.96 -5.01 13.42
C GLY A 111 -11.59 -5.78 14.70
N THR A 112 -12.61 -6.17 15.46
CA THR A 112 -12.48 -7.17 16.53
C THR A 112 -13.51 -8.29 16.33
N ALA A 113 -13.37 -9.40 17.05
CA ALA A 113 -14.34 -10.48 17.02
C ALA A 113 -15.77 -10.02 17.37
N GLU A 114 -15.91 -9.02 18.25
CA GLU A 114 -17.19 -8.45 18.67
C GLU A 114 -17.70 -7.36 17.72
N LYS A 115 -16.80 -6.66 17.03
CA LYS A 115 -17.10 -5.59 16.07
C LYS A 115 -16.24 -5.77 14.81
N PRO A 116 -16.61 -6.68 13.90
CA PRO A 116 -15.89 -6.88 12.65
C PRO A 116 -15.88 -5.60 11.81
N SER A 117 -14.80 -5.37 11.07
CA SER A 117 -14.75 -4.27 10.11
C SER A 117 -15.66 -4.56 8.91
N PHE A 118 -15.95 -3.52 8.14
CA PHE A 118 -16.65 -3.67 6.86
C PHE A 118 -15.93 -4.62 5.88
N TYR A 119 -14.61 -4.76 6.02
CA TYR A 119 -13.74 -5.46 5.09
C TYR A 119 -13.64 -6.97 5.39
N ALA A 120 -14.08 -7.42 6.57
CA ALA A 120 -14.06 -8.83 7.00
C ALA A 120 -14.76 -9.81 6.05
N LYS A 121 -15.64 -9.29 5.19
CA LYS A 121 -16.40 -10.08 4.21
C LYS A 121 -15.58 -10.46 2.97
N TYR A 122 -14.45 -9.80 2.71
CA TYR A 122 -13.65 -10.05 1.52
C TYR A 122 -12.67 -11.20 1.74
N SER A 123 -12.41 -11.96 0.67
CA SER A 123 -11.51 -13.11 0.74
C SER A 123 -10.08 -12.68 1.09
N GLY A 124 -9.40 -13.44 1.95
CA GLY A 124 -8.01 -13.18 2.33
C GLY A 124 -7.82 -12.08 3.39
N VAL A 125 -8.89 -11.40 3.83
CA VAL A 125 -8.81 -10.40 4.91
C VAL A 125 -8.73 -11.10 6.27
N ASP A 126 -7.64 -10.88 7.01
CA ASP A 126 -7.56 -11.18 8.44
C ASP A 126 -8.04 -9.96 9.24
N ASP A 127 -9.32 -9.94 9.58
CA ASP A 127 -9.95 -8.83 10.29
C ASP A 127 -9.58 -8.74 11.78
N THR A 128 -8.60 -9.53 12.23
CA THR A 128 -8.07 -9.47 13.61
C THR A 128 -6.62 -9.02 13.62
N ASN A 129 -5.79 -9.57 12.73
CA ASN A 129 -4.34 -9.31 12.73
C ASN A 129 -3.90 -8.28 11.69
N GLY A 130 -4.77 -7.95 10.72
CA GLY A 130 -4.48 -7.04 9.61
C GLY A 130 -3.84 -7.73 8.42
#